data_AF-A0A3G1AZZ4-F1
#
_entry.id   AF-A0A3G1AZZ4-F1
#
_cell.length_a   1.000
_cell.length_b   1.000
_cell.length_c   1.000
_cell.angle_alpha   90.00
_cell.angle_beta   90.00
_cell.angle_gamma   90.00
#
_symmetry.space_group_name_H-M   'P 1'
#
loop_
_entity.id
_entity.type
_entity.pdbx_description
1 polymer ?
#
loop_
_entity_poly.entity_id
_entity_poly.type
_entity_poly.pdbx_seq_one_letter_code
_entity_poly.pdbx_strand_id
1 'polypeptide(L)'
;MERKFNQTPGDTNVAILGYLTKVGTWMNLRQITTGTPGSDLNRERLRMILESFSKKGFVEIRESQNPKAKFEYKITEKGKNTFLKCTDFDPDVRYVMGLRDYKD
;
A
#
# COMPACT_ATOMS: atom_id res chain seq x y z
N MET A 1 24.68 -12.55 4.90
CA MET A 1 23.92 -12.71 3.64
C MET A 1 22.44 -12.53 4.00
N GLU A 2 21.92 -11.31 3.90
CA GLU A 2 20.52 -11.04 4.23
C GLU A 2 19.64 -11.78 3.24
N ARG A 3 18.81 -12.70 3.74
CA ARG A 3 17.76 -13.31 2.93
C ARG A 3 16.82 -12.18 2.54
N LYS A 4 16.87 -11.74 1.27
CA LYS A 4 15.76 -11.00 0.66
C LYS A 4 14.56 -11.94 0.75
N PHE A 5 13.74 -11.79 1.78
CA PHE A 5 12.45 -12.45 1.82
C PHE A 5 11.73 -12.04 0.53
N ASN A 6 11.42 -13.00 -0.33
CA ASN A 6 10.59 -12.77 -1.49
C ASN A 6 9.28 -12.19 -0.98
N GLN A 7 9.09 -10.87 -1.09
CA GLN A 7 7.86 -10.23 -0.69
C GLN A 7 6.70 -10.93 -1.40
N THR A 8 5.76 -11.44 -0.63
CA THR A 8 4.57 -12.03 -1.19
C THR A 8 3.72 -10.93 -1.83
N PRO A 9 2.82 -11.26 -2.78
CA PRO A 9 1.85 -10.30 -3.28
C PRO A 9 1.03 -9.63 -2.17
N GLY A 10 0.82 -10.31 -1.04
CA GLY A 10 0.17 -9.76 0.15
C GLY A 10 0.98 -8.64 0.81
N ASP A 11 2.28 -8.85 1.02
CA ASP A 11 3.18 -7.86 1.63
C ASP A 11 3.23 -6.58 0.81
N THR A 12 3.26 -6.72 -0.53
CA THR A 12 3.25 -5.59 -1.45
C THR A 12 1.95 -4.78 -1.35
N ASN A 13 0.80 -5.46 -1.27
CA ASN A 13 -0.51 -4.81 -1.14
C ASN A 13 -0.64 -4.03 0.18
N VAL A 14 -0.17 -4.64 1.28
CA VAL A 14 -0.16 -4.00 2.61
C VAL A 14 0.77 -2.80 2.61
N ALA A 15 1.95 -2.89 1.98
CA ALA A 15 2.89 -1.77 1.87
C ALA A 15 2.30 -0.58 1.09
N ILE A 16 1.61 -0.83 -0.04
CA ILE A 16 0.94 0.24 -0.80
C ILE A 16 -0.15 0.90 0.04
N LEU A 17 -1.04 0.12 0.68
CA LEU A 17 -2.09 0.67 1.52
C LEU A 17 -1.53 1.42 2.72
N GLY A 18 -0.45 0.93 3.33
CA GLY A 18 0.25 1.61 4.43
C GLY A 18 0.85 2.94 4.00
N TYR A 19 1.49 3.00 2.83
CA TYR A 19 2.01 4.24 2.28
C TYR A 19 0.90 5.26 2.01
N LEU A 20 -0.19 4.84 1.36
CA LEU A 20 -1.32 5.72 1.09
C LEU A 20 -2.02 6.19 2.37
N THR A 21 -2.11 5.33 3.39
CA THR A 21 -2.62 5.67 4.74
C THR A 21 -1.76 6.74 5.39
N LYS A 22 -0.43 6.59 5.33
CA LYS A 22 0.53 7.54 5.92
C LYS A 22 0.47 8.92 5.26
N VAL A 23 0.35 8.96 3.93
CA VAL A 23 0.35 10.22 3.18
C VAL A 23 -1.01 10.91 3.25
N GLY A 24 -2.11 10.17 3.09
CA GLY A 24 -3.47 10.68 3.24
C GLY A 24 -3.94 11.70 2.18
N THR A 25 -3.11 12.03 1.20
CA THR A 25 -3.40 12.98 0.12
C THR A 25 -3.35 12.31 -1.27
N TRP A 26 -3.70 13.07 -2.31
CA TRP A 26 -3.68 12.60 -3.69
C TRP A 26 -2.27 12.41 -4.20
N MET A 27 -1.97 11.20 -4.70
CA MET A 27 -0.64 10.81 -5.14
C MET A 27 -0.69 10.24 -6.55
N ASN A 28 0.29 10.60 -7.38
CA ASN A 28 0.45 9.99 -8.69
C ASN A 28 1.22 8.65 -8.60
N LEU A 29 1.14 7.87 -9.67
CA LEU A 29 1.73 6.54 -9.74
C LEU A 29 3.24 6.53 -9.44
N ARG A 30 3.99 7.56 -9.88
CA ARG A 30 5.44 7.65 -9.64
C ARG A 30 5.75 7.87 -8.17
N GLN A 31 5.02 8.76 -7.51
CA GLN A 31 5.21 9.02 -6.09
C GLN A 31 4.93 7.77 -5.26
N ILE A 32 3.89 7.02 -5.62
CA ILE A 32 3.54 5.76 -4.95
C ILE A 32 4.67 4.72 -5.15
N THR A 33 5.17 4.54 -6.37
CA THR A 33 6.30 3.63 -6.63
C THR A 33 7.53 3.98 -5.80
N THR A 34 7.87 5.27 -5.71
CA THR A 34 9.01 5.73 -4.89
C THR A 34 8.76 5.60 -3.38
N GLY A 35 7.51 5.74 -2.96
CA GLY A 35 7.08 5.64 -1.57
C GLY A 35 6.97 4.22 -1.01
N THR A 36 6.97 3.20 -1.88
CA THR A 36 6.89 1.78 -1.51
C THR A 36 8.18 1.02 -1.85
N PRO A 37 9.33 1.35 -1.20
CA PRO A 37 10.61 0.73 -1.51
C PRO A 37 10.64 -0.76 -1.15
N GLY A 38 11.40 -1.54 -1.91
CA GLY A 38 11.59 -2.99 -1.67
C GLY A 38 10.58 -3.89 -2.37
N SER A 39 9.56 -3.31 -3.01
CA SER A 39 8.67 -4.04 -3.90
C SER A 39 9.25 -4.04 -5.32
N ASP A 40 9.38 -5.22 -5.94
CA ASP A 40 9.65 -5.36 -7.38
C ASP A 40 8.41 -4.96 -8.19
N LEU A 41 7.96 -3.72 -7.97
CA LEU A 41 6.75 -3.14 -8.52
C LEU A 41 7.09 -2.36 -9.78
N ASN A 42 6.83 -2.99 -10.92
CA ASN A 42 6.75 -2.23 -12.16
C ASN A 42 5.44 -1.39 -12.18
N ARG A 43 5.44 -0.38 -13.04
CA ARG A 43 4.36 0.60 -13.15
C ARG A 43 2.99 -0.03 -13.47
N GLU A 44 2.99 -1.06 -14.30
CA GLU A 44 1.78 -1.75 -14.73
C GLU A 44 1.14 -2.56 -13.59
N ARG A 45 1.97 -3.30 -12.85
CA ARG A 45 1.53 -4.05 -11.68
C ARG A 45 0.97 -3.12 -10.60
N LEU A 46 1.59 -1.98 -10.37
CA LEU A 46 1.08 -0.98 -9.43
C LEU A 46 -0.30 -0.49 -9.83
N ARG A 47 -0.47 -0.18 -11.13
CA ARG A 47 -1.74 0.27 -11.68
C ARG A 47 -2.84 -0.77 -11.48
N MET A 48 -2.57 -2.04 -11.80
CA MET A 48 -3.54 -3.12 -11.61
C MET A 48 -3.96 -3.28 -10.14
N ILE A 49 -3.02 -3.14 -9.19
CA ILE A 49 -3.32 -3.20 -7.76
C ILE A 49 -4.22 -2.02 -7.36
N LEU A 50 -3.90 -0.79 -7.79
CA LEU A 50 -4.68 0.40 -7.47
C LEU A 50 -6.09 0.36 -8.09
N GLU A 51 -6.23 -0.16 -9.30
CA GLU A 51 -7.54 -0.39 -9.92
C GLU A 51 -8.36 -1.44 -9.15
N SER A 52 -7.72 -2.52 -8.69
CA SER A 52 -8.36 -3.53 -7.83
C SER A 52 -8.80 -2.95 -6.48
N PHE A 53 -7.97 -2.13 -5.85
CA PHE A 53 -8.31 -1.42 -4.62
C PHE A 53 -9.46 -0.44 -4.83
N SER A 54 -9.50 0.23 -5.98
CA SER A 54 -10.60 1.12 -6.31
C SER A 54 -11.91 0.38 -6.50
N LYS A 55 -11.91 -0.76 -7.19
CA LYS A 55 -13.08 -1.65 -7.29
C LYS A 55 -13.61 -2.11 -5.93
N LYS A 56 -12.71 -2.27 -4.94
CA LYS A 56 -13.09 -2.62 -3.56
C LYS A 56 -13.46 -1.42 -2.69
N GLY A 57 -13.31 -0.20 -3.19
CA GLY A 57 -13.59 1.05 -2.48
C GLY A 57 -12.54 1.43 -1.44
N PHE A 58 -11.32 0.90 -1.55
CA PHE A 58 -10.21 1.24 -0.65
C PHE A 58 -9.44 2.48 -1.11
N VAL A 59 -9.49 2.77 -2.41
CA VAL A 59 -8.78 3.88 -3.05
C VAL A 59 -9.72 4.59 -4.03
N GLU A 60 -9.70 5.91 -4.00
CA GLU A 60 -10.33 6.75 -5.02
C GLU A 60 -9.32 7.07 -6.13
N ILE A 61 -9.82 7.14 -7.37
CA ILE A 61 -9.05 7.51 -8.56
C ILE A 61 -9.67 8.77 -9.14
N ARG A 62 -8.85 9.76 -9.49
CA ARG A 62 -9.28 10.94 -10.24
C ARG A 62 -8.32 11.27 -11.37
N GLU A 63 -8.79 12.05 -12.32
CA GLU A 63 -7.89 12.68 -13.29
C GLU A 63 -6.94 13.65 -12.59
N SER A 64 -5.68 13.57 -12.97
CA SER A 64 -4.62 14.37 -12.38
C SER A 64 -4.73 15.82 -12.83
N GLN A 65 -4.60 16.76 -11.88
CA GLN A 65 -4.43 18.18 -12.21
C GLN A 65 -3.03 18.50 -12.72
N ASN A 66 -2.06 17.60 -12.49
CA ASN A 66 -0.70 17.74 -12.99
C ASN A 66 -0.61 17.32 -14.47
N PRO A 67 -0.10 18.17 -15.38
CA PRO A 67 0.03 17.86 -16.81
C PRO A 67 0.87 16.61 -17.12
N LYS A 68 1.74 16.18 -16.19
CA LYS A 68 2.66 15.05 -16.36
C LYS A 68 2.11 13.72 -15.84
N ALA A 69 0.99 13.72 -15.13
CA ALA A 69 0.34 12.52 -14.63
C ALA A 69 -1.06 12.40 -15.23
N LYS A 70 -1.51 11.17 -15.51
CA LYS A 70 -2.87 10.92 -16.01
C LYS A 70 -3.88 10.79 -14.87
N PHE A 71 -3.48 10.12 -13.80
CA PHE A 71 -4.35 9.80 -12.66
C PHE A 71 -3.64 10.06 -11.34
N GLU A 72 -4.45 10.41 -10.33
CA GLU A 72 -4.06 10.48 -8.93
C GLU A 72 -4.93 9.54 -8.10
N TYR A 73 -4.36 9.06 -7.01
CA TYR A 73 -4.93 8.05 -6.13
C TYR A 73 -4.93 8.56 -4.69
N LYS A 74 -6.01 8.32 -3.96
CA LYS A 74 -6.12 8.65 -2.53
C LYS A 74 -6.80 7.52 -1.79
N ILE A 75 -6.33 7.21 -0.58
CA ILE A 75 -6.99 6.21 0.26
C ILE A 75 -8.34 6.71 0.80
N THR A 76 -9.34 5.85 0.82
CA THR A 76 -10.63 6.12 1.44
C THR A 76 -10.61 5.79 2.92
N GLU A 77 -11.62 6.23 3.67
CA GLU A 77 -11.77 5.84 5.07
C GLU A 77 -11.95 4.32 5.23
N LYS A 78 -12.69 3.69 4.30
CA LYS A 78 -12.81 2.23 4.22
C LYS A 78 -11.45 1.55 4.02
N GLY A 79 -10.62 2.12 3.15
CA GLY A 79 -9.25 1.64 2.89
C GLY A 79 -8.39 1.69 4.14
N LYS A 80 -8.40 2.84 4.85
CA LYS A 80 -7.67 2.99 6.12
C LYS A 80 -8.11 1.98 7.17
N ASN A 81 -9.42 1.84 7.39
CA ASN A 81 -9.97 0.89 8.36
C ASN A 81 -9.63 -0.57 8.01
N THR A 82 -9.58 -0.89 6.72
CA THR A 82 -9.17 -2.22 6.25
C THR A 82 -7.67 -2.44 6.48
N PHE A 83 -6.84 -1.45 6.20
CA PHE A 83 -5.40 -1.51 6.46
C PHE A 83 -5.11 -1.69 7.95
N LEU A 84 -5.78 -0.95 8.83
CA LEU A 84 -5.65 -1.10 10.28
C LEU A 84 -5.94 -2.52 10.72
N LYS A 85 -7.01 -3.16 10.22
CA LYS A 85 -7.31 -4.58 10.50
C LYS A 85 -6.23 -5.55 10.01
N CYS A 86 -5.45 -5.18 9.00
CA CYS A 86 -4.34 -6.00 8.51
C CYS A 86 -3.05 -5.82 9.34
N THR A 87 -2.92 -4.73 10.08
CA THR A 87 -1.74 -4.43 10.89
C THR A 87 -1.98 -4.60 12.38
N ASP A 88 -3.22 -4.51 12.84
CA ASP A 88 -3.62 -4.55 14.23
C ASP A 88 -3.92 -5.98 14.70
N PHE A 89 -2.94 -6.86 14.49
CA PHE A 89 -2.94 -8.15 15.16
C PHE A 89 -2.56 -7.96 16.62
N ASP A 90 -3.23 -8.69 17.50
CA ASP A 90 -2.84 -8.86 18.90
C ASP A 90 -1.34 -9.24 18.99
N PRO A 91 -0.58 -8.71 19.95
CA PRO A 91 0.84 -9.02 20.12
C PRO A 91 1.15 -10.53 20.14
N ASP A 92 0.30 -11.34 20.79
CA ASP A 92 0.48 -12.79 20.83
C ASP A 92 0.24 -13.42 19.46
N VAL A 93 -0.72 -12.89 18.70
CA VAL A 93 -0.97 -13.33 17.31
C VAL A 93 0.20 -12.93 16.40
N ARG A 94 0.78 -11.73 16.58
CA ARG A 94 1.98 -11.31 15.84
C ARG A 94 3.16 -12.23 16.12
N TYR A 95 3.35 -12.58 17.39
CA TYR A 95 4.37 -13.53 17.83
C TYR A 95 4.16 -14.91 17.19
N VAL A 96 2.94 -15.46 17.25
CA VAL A 96 2.58 -16.74 16.61
C VAL A 96 2.82 -16.70 15.10
N MET A 97 2.54 -15.58 14.44
CA MET A 97 2.75 -15.40 13.00
C MET A 97 4.21 -15.06 12.63
N GLY A 98 5.11 -14.86 13.59
CA GLY A 98 6.50 -14.48 13.33
C GLY A 98 6.66 -13.07 12.77
N LEU A 99 5.68 -12.17 12.97
CA LEU A 99 5.77 -10.76 12.61
C LEU A 99 6.60 -10.04 13.68
N ARG A 100 7.61 -9.26 13.28
CA ARG A 100 8.44 -8.50 14.24
C ARG A 100 7.60 -7.47 14.98
N ASP A 101 7.78 -7.39 16.29
CA ASP A 101 7.24 -6.29 17.09
C ASP A 101 7.83 -4.96 16.59
N TYR A 102 6.95 -3.99 16.32
CA TYR A 102 7.38 -2.61 16.10
C TYR A 102 7.87 -2.09 17.44
N LYS A 103 9.16 -1.79 17.55
CA LYS A 103 9.71 -1.08 18.71
C LYS A 103 9.04 0.29 18.81
N ASP A 104 8.53 0.59 20.00
CA ASP A 104 8.10 1.92 20.45
C ASP A 104 9.17 3.00 20.19
#